data_AF-A0A395TDW4-F1
#
_entry.id   AF-A0A395TDW4-F1
#
_cell.length_a   1.000
_cell.length_b   1.000
_cell.length_c   1.000
_cell.angle_alpha   90.00
_cell.angle_beta   90.00
_cell.angle_gamma   90.00
#
_symmetry.space_group_name_H-M   'P 1'
#
loop_
_entity.id
_entity.type
_entity.pdbx_description
1 polymer ?
#
loop_
_entity_poly.entity_id
_entity_poly.type
_entity_poly.pdbx_seq_one_letter_code
_entity_poly.pdbx_strand_id
1 'polypeptide(L)'
;MKLVDDIFSSIVGSAKTRVSDPFIGTFVCSWVVCNWNYLALLAWGEGNATERVSAFYIYLTQTPIFGWNSLFVFPFLIALFYLFVFPWLSFVVKFMQRQVNDKLHQQAVDIELIKVSQQEKLNMAKLKADPDKQFLEQLVQHDIDRKNEILEHIRQRTVRFAAKANEALSREKEQDAKAKEAENNTQISKLELDKKVKQFELDKVRFESNSAKARATLASHRFPSAYFLMSQVEGSLRQDGVQLSLKASGEIIAVLFGYESFQELLSDENFCNDSLAEVKYVYYDSELAKGLEKIVLDERSENENLSANLIFDHLQMLFEGEPFELVTSDLLEEYSRDKVENSQYELLNGDGVSGAIAESDTIFEYIDDIHVDSSTFDNGFSSKIIASASGEHRRESGIPGRTMTISLEMKSNVIVGKYGLGAIEEGQVIGSLDDFD
;
A
#
# COMPACT_ATOMS: atom_id res chain seq x y z
N MET A 1 44.99 36.94 -8.54
CA MET A 1 44.42 36.10 -9.62
C MET A 1 44.47 34.62 -9.26
N LYS A 2 45.65 33.99 -9.08
CA LYS A 2 45.75 32.54 -8.79
C LYS A 2 44.99 32.01 -7.56
N LEU A 3 44.99 32.71 -6.43
CA LEU A 3 44.26 32.28 -5.23
C LEU A 3 42.73 32.28 -5.40
N VAL A 4 42.21 33.16 -6.25
CA VAL A 4 40.77 33.21 -6.55
C VAL A 4 40.41 32.05 -7.48
N ASP A 5 41.24 31.78 -8.49
CA ASP A 5 41.07 30.64 -9.40
C ASP A 5 41.13 29.28 -8.67
N ASP A 6 41.98 29.14 -7.65
CA ASP A 6 42.09 27.92 -6.83
C ASP A 6 40.88 27.72 -5.88
N ILE A 7 40.34 28.81 -5.30
CA ILE A 7 39.13 28.73 -4.46
C ILE A 7 37.91 28.40 -5.34
N PHE A 8 37.78 29.05 -6.51
CA PHE A 8 36.70 28.77 -7.44
C PHE A 8 36.79 27.36 -8.03
N SER A 9 37.97 26.85 -8.35
CA SER A 9 38.12 25.48 -8.88
C SER A 9 37.77 24.39 -7.85
N SER A 10 38.07 24.61 -6.57
CA SER A 10 37.72 23.69 -5.46
C SER A 10 36.21 23.66 -5.17
N ILE A 11 35.55 24.83 -5.22
CA ILE A 11 34.09 24.94 -5.08
C ILE A 11 33.38 24.35 -6.30
N VAL A 12 33.88 24.63 -7.51
CA VAL A 12 33.33 24.10 -8.76
C VAL A 12 33.46 22.57 -8.83
N GLY A 13 34.56 21.98 -8.35
CA GLY A 13 34.74 20.53 -8.30
C GLY A 13 33.70 19.80 -7.44
N SER A 14 33.27 20.43 -6.35
CA SER A 14 32.32 19.87 -5.37
C SER A 14 30.86 20.20 -5.70
N ALA A 15 30.58 21.34 -6.36
CA ALA A 15 29.25 21.73 -6.83
C ALA A 15 28.85 21.03 -8.13
N LYS A 16 29.80 20.71 -9.02
CA LYS A 16 29.55 20.07 -10.33
C LYS A 16 28.98 18.66 -10.24
N THR A 17 29.12 17.98 -9.10
CA THR A 17 28.53 16.65 -8.84
C THR A 17 27.16 16.70 -8.16
N ARG A 18 26.75 17.84 -7.57
CA ARG A 18 25.47 18.00 -6.84
C ARG A 18 24.49 18.97 -7.49
N VAL A 19 24.94 19.84 -8.39
CA VAL A 19 24.11 20.72 -9.22
C VAL A 19 24.22 20.23 -10.65
N SER A 20 23.70 19.04 -10.91
CA SER A 20 23.63 18.45 -12.26
C SER A 20 22.59 19.13 -13.14
N ASP A 21 21.73 19.97 -12.55
CA ASP A 21 20.68 20.70 -13.25
C ASP A 21 21.13 22.14 -13.59
N PRO A 22 21.28 22.48 -14.88
CA PRO A 22 21.59 23.84 -15.34
C PRO A 22 20.62 24.91 -14.84
N PHE A 23 19.36 24.54 -14.57
CA PHE A 23 18.36 25.44 -14.01
C PHE A 23 18.67 25.80 -12.57
N ILE A 24 18.93 24.79 -11.73
CA ILE A 24 19.23 24.99 -10.30
C ILE A 24 20.51 25.81 -10.14
N GLY A 25 21.55 25.54 -10.92
CA GLY A 25 22.81 26.30 -10.87
C GLY A 25 22.62 27.76 -11.27
N THR A 26 21.89 28.01 -12.35
CA THR A 26 21.62 29.39 -12.82
C THR A 26 20.74 30.15 -11.84
N PHE A 27 19.75 29.48 -11.25
CA PHE A 27 18.89 30.08 -10.22
C PHE A 27 19.68 30.46 -8.96
N VAL A 28 20.53 29.56 -8.44
CA VAL A 28 21.38 29.86 -7.26
C VAL A 28 22.31 31.04 -7.54
N CYS A 29 22.97 31.05 -8.71
CA CYS A 29 23.80 32.19 -9.11
C CYS A 29 23.00 33.49 -9.21
N SER A 30 21.82 33.45 -9.83
CA SER A 30 20.96 34.63 -9.92
C SER A 30 20.46 35.10 -8.56
N TRP A 31 20.18 34.17 -7.63
CA TRP A 31 19.74 34.49 -6.28
C TRP A 31 20.83 35.19 -5.49
N VAL A 32 22.07 34.71 -5.58
CA VAL A 32 23.25 35.36 -4.97
C VAL A 32 23.46 36.77 -5.53
N VAL A 33 23.30 36.95 -6.84
CA VAL A 33 23.44 38.27 -7.49
C VAL A 33 22.32 39.22 -7.05
N CYS A 34 21.06 38.77 -6.95
CA CYS A 34 19.97 39.65 -6.52
C CYS A 34 20.01 39.98 -5.03
N ASN A 35 20.52 39.09 -4.19
CA ASN A 35 20.58 39.25 -2.73
C ASN A 35 22.01 39.60 -2.23
N TRP A 36 22.86 40.10 -3.13
CA TRP A 36 24.28 40.34 -2.86
C TRP A 36 24.52 41.31 -1.70
N ASN A 37 23.63 42.29 -1.52
CA ASN A 37 23.73 43.31 -0.48
C ASN A 37 23.57 42.71 0.93
N TYR A 38 22.65 41.76 1.12
CA TYR A 38 22.46 41.08 2.39
C TYR A 38 23.52 40.01 2.66
N LEU A 39 24.01 39.36 1.60
CA LEU A 39 25.18 38.48 1.68
C LEU A 39 26.46 39.25 2.02
N ALA A 40 26.62 40.46 1.46
CA ALA A 40 27.73 41.36 1.78
C ALA A 40 27.63 41.87 3.23
N LEU A 41 26.42 42.11 3.75
CA LEU A 41 26.20 42.49 5.15
C LEU A 41 26.61 41.36 6.12
N LEU A 42 26.39 40.10 5.76
CA LEU A 42 26.88 38.95 6.52
C LEU A 42 28.42 38.92 6.59
N ALA A 43 29.10 39.15 5.47
CA ALA A 43 30.56 39.04 5.38
C ALA A 43 31.30 40.30 5.87
N TRP A 44 30.79 41.49 5.56
CA TRP A 44 31.45 42.79 5.74
C TRP A 44 30.61 43.82 6.52
N GLY A 45 29.47 43.44 7.08
CA GLY A 45 28.67 44.35 7.91
C GLY A 45 29.42 44.81 9.16
N GLU A 46 29.00 45.93 9.75
CA GLU A 46 29.48 46.37 11.06
C GLU A 46 28.66 45.69 12.18
N GLY A 47 29.27 45.40 13.33
CA GLY A 47 28.64 44.68 14.45
C GLY A 47 29.16 43.25 14.69
N ASN A 48 28.68 42.61 15.74
CA ASN A 48 29.07 41.24 16.12
C ASN A 48 28.49 40.20 15.15
N ALA A 49 29.14 39.04 15.00
CA ALA A 49 28.70 37.99 14.08
C ALA A 49 27.23 37.58 14.31
N THR A 50 26.80 37.52 15.58
CA THR A 50 25.42 37.22 15.98
C THR A 50 24.42 38.27 15.48
N GLU A 51 24.80 39.54 15.51
CA GLU A 51 23.95 40.65 15.05
C GLU A 51 23.76 40.58 13.53
N ARG A 52 24.83 40.29 12.78
CA ARG A 52 24.77 40.15 11.31
C ARG A 52 23.91 38.96 10.88
N VAL A 53 24.06 37.82 11.56
CA VAL A 53 23.22 36.63 11.31
C VAL A 53 21.76 36.92 11.65
N SER A 54 21.49 37.63 12.75
CA SER A 54 20.12 38.00 13.13
C SER A 54 19.47 38.95 12.11
N ALA A 55 20.20 39.94 11.60
CA ALA A 55 19.73 40.85 10.57
C ALA A 55 19.41 40.12 9.25
N PHE A 56 20.24 39.15 8.87
CA PHE A 56 19.99 38.29 7.71
C PHE A 56 18.79 37.35 7.91
N TYR A 57 18.64 36.78 9.11
CA TYR A 57 17.50 35.94 9.46
C TYR A 57 16.18 36.72 9.40
N ILE A 58 16.16 37.94 9.93
CA ILE A 58 15.01 38.84 9.85
C ILE A 58 14.69 39.18 8.38
N TYR A 59 15.70 39.44 7.55
CA TYR A 59 15.49 39.64 6.11
C TYR A 59 14.84 38.43 5.44
N LEU A 60 15.27 37.20 5.75
CA LEU A 60 14.67 36.01 5.15
C LEU A 60 13.24 35.73 5.64
N THR A 61 12.91 36.07 6.89
CA THR A 61 11.67 35.63 7.54
C THR A 61 10.58 36.69 7.66
N GLN A 62 10.96 37.97 7.79
CA GLN A 62 10.04 39.09 8.01
C GLN A 62 9.86 39.98 6.77
N THR A 63 10.39 39.56 5.62
CA THR A 63 10.18 40.31 4.37
C THR A 63 8.70 40.30 3.99
N PRO A 64 8.05 41.48 3.83
CA PRO A 64 6.65 41.58 3.45
C PRO A 64 6.42 40.95 2.06
N ILE A 65 5.17 40.57 1.76
CA ILE A 65 4.78 39.85 0.53
C ILE A 65 5.29 40.53 -0.75
N PHE A 66 5.36 41.87 -0.79
CA PHE A 66 5.94 42.60 -1.93
C PHE A 66 7.47 42.48 -2.06
N GLY A 67 8.19 42.24 -0.96
CA GLY A 67 9.63 42.00 -0.94
C GLY A 67 10.04 40.55 -1.25
N TRP A 68 9.08 39.61 -1.29
CA TRP A 68 9.34 38.26 -1.82
C TRP A 68 9.72 38.28 -3.30
N ASN A 69 9.32 39.33 -4.01
CA ASN A 69 9.69 39.53 -5.41
C ASN A 69 11.21 39.62 -5.60
N SER A 70 11.92 40.32 -4.70
CA SER A 70 13.39 40.38 -4.72
C SER A 70 14.05 39.10 -4.22
N LEU A 71 13.39 38.38 -3.31
CA LEU A 71 13.95 37.14 -2.77
C LEU A 71 13.91 35.99 -3.77
N PHE A 72 12.82 35.83 -4.53
CA PHE A 72 12.64 34.64 -5.37
C PHE A 72 12.22 34.95 -6.82
N VAL A 73 11.34 35.94 -7.04
CA VAL A 73 10.74 36.18 -8.36
C VAL A 73 11.77 36.75 -9.36
N PHE A 74 12.53 37.79 -8.98
CA PHE A 74 13.57 38.35 -9.86
C PHE A 74 14.70 37.35 -10.16
N PRO A 75 15.26 36.62 -9.16
CA PRO A 75 16.20 35.53 -9.43
C PRO A 75 15.68 34.47 -10.40
N PHE A 76 14.41 34.09 -10.24
CA PHE A 76 13.75 33.11 -11.10
C PHE A 76 13.59 33.64 -12.53
N LEU A 77 13.12 34.88 -12.70
CA LEU A 77 12.95 35.49 -14.02
C LEU A 77 14.28 35.69 -14.75
N ILE A 78 15.34 36.08 -14.05
CA ILE A 78 16.69 36.20 -14.63
C ILE A 78 17.22 34.84 -15.04
N ALA A 79 17.06 33.81 -14.21
CA ALA A 79 17.44 32.44 -14.56
C ALA A 79 16.67 31.93 -15.79
N LEU A 80 15.37 32.20 -15.86
CA LEU A 80 14.52 31.86 -17.01
C LEU A 80 14.97 32.61 -18.27
N PHE A 81 15.22 33.92 -18.17
CA PHE A 81 15.70 34.73 -19.29
C PHE A 81 17.06 34.24 -19.81
N TYR A 82 17.99 33.93 -18.90
CA TYR A 82 19.32 33.44 -19.26
C TYR A 82 19.26 32.06 -19.95
N LEU A 83 18.46 31.13 -19.45
CA LEU A 83 18.38 29.79 -20.02
C LEU A 83 17.55 29.73 -21.30
N PHE A 84 16.47 30.50 -21.39
CA PHE A 84 15.51 30.37 -22.49
C PHE A 84 15.57 31.50 -23.51
N VAL A 85 15.97 32.72 -23.16
CA VAL A 85 15.95 33.87 -24.10
C VAL A 85 17.35 34.14 -24.68
N PHE A 86 18.39 34.03 -23.86
CA PHE A 86 19.77 34.27 -24.29
C PHE A 86 20.23 33.39 -25.47
N PRO A 87 19.90 32.08 -25.55
CA PRO A 87 20.27 31.26 -26.71
C PRO A 87 19.67 31.76 -28.03
N TRP A 88 18.44 32.28 -27.99
CA TRP A 88 17.77 32.82 -29.17
C TRP A 88 18.36 34.16 -29.59
N LEU A 89 18.70 35.02 -28.63
CA LEU A 89 19.39 36.28 -28.92
C LEU A 89 20.74 36.03 -29.58
N SER A 90 21.50 35.05 -29.07
CA SER A 90 22.77 34.60 -29.64
C SER A 90 22.59 34.05 -31.06
N PHE A 91 21.54 33.28 -31.31
CA PHE A 91 21.21 32.77 -32.64
C PHE A 91 20.92 33.89 -33.64
N VAL A 92 20.12 34.89 -33.24
CA VAL A 92 19.78 36.06 -34.09
C VAL A 92 21.03 36.87 -34.44
N VAL A 93 21.93 37.10 -33.47
CA VAL A 93 23.20 37.80 -33.72
C VAL A 93 24.07 37.03 -34.71
N LYS A 94 24.20 35.71 -34.54
CA LYS A 94 24.96 34.86 -35.47
C LYS A 94 24.35 34.84 -36.87
N PHE A 95 23.03 34.86 -36.97
CA PHE A 95 22.32 34.92 -38.25
C PHE A 95 22.62 36.23 -39.00
N MET A 96 22.58 37.37 -38.29
CA MET A 96 22.96 38.67 -38.87
C MET A 96 24.44 38.71 -39.28
N GLN A 97 25.34 38.19 -38.45
CA GLN A 97 26.77 38.13 -38.75
C GLN A 97 27.05 37.28 -40.00
N ARG A 98 26.37 36.14 -40.15
CA ARG A 98 26.51 35.27 -41.33
C ARG A 98 26.16 36.01 -42.62
N GLN A 99 25.05 36.74 -42.64
CA GLN A 99 24.65 37.49 -43.84
C GLN A 99 25.64 38.59 -44.24
N VAL A 100 26.28 39.24 -43.26
CA VAL A 100 27.31 40.26 -43.54
C VAL A 100 28.60 39.60 -44.05
N ASN A 101 28.99 38.48 -43.45
CA ASN A 101 30.24 37.80 -43.80
C ASN A 101 30.18 37.14 -45.19
N ASP A 102 29.02 36.60 -45.58
CA ASP A 102 28.79 36.02 -46.90
C ASP A 102 28.89 37.09 -48.01
N LYS A 103 28.39 38.30 -47.77
CA LYS A 103 28.53 39.44 -48.71
C LYS A 103 29.98 39.91 -48.85
N LEU A 104 30.75 39.91 -47.76
CA LEU A 104 32.18 40.26 -47.79
C LEU A 104 33.01 39.24 -48.57
N HIS A 105 32.71 37.95 -48.42
CA HIS A 105 33.39 36.89 -49.18
C HIS A 105 33.10 36.97 -50.67
N GLN A 106 31.86 37.24 -51.07
CA GLN A 106 31.52 37.42 -52.48
C GLN A 106 32.28 38.59 -53.11
N GLN A 107 32.40 39.73 -52.41
CA GLN A 107 33.18 40.88 -52.90
C GLN A 107 34.67 40.57 -53.06
N ALA A 108 35.27 39.80 -52.14
CA ALA A 108 36.68 39.42 -52.24
C ALA A 108 36.95 38.52 -53.45
N VAL A 109 36.05 37.54 -53.70
CA VAL A 109 36.15 36.62 -54.83
C VAL A 109 36.01 37.36 -56.17
N ASP A 110 35.05 38.30 -56.28
CA ASP A 110 34.85 39.09 -57.50
C ASP A 110 36.09 39.94 -57.84
N ILE A 111 36.78 40.49 -56.83
CA ILE A 111 38.01 41.27 -57.02
C ILE A 111 39.17 40.40 -57.55
N GLU A 112 39.33 39.17 -57.04
CA GLU A 112 40.35 38.25 -57.52
C GLU A 112 40.08 37.78 -58.96
N LEU A 113 38.81 37.52 -59.28
CA LEU A 113 38.39 37.11 -60.62
C LEU A 113 38.69 38.21 -61.67
N ILE A 114 38.44 39.47 -61.31
CA ILE A 114 38.78 40.62 -62.17
C ILE A 114 40.30 40.71 -62.40
N LYS A 115 41.13 40.55 -61.36
CA LYS A 115 42.59 40.60 -61.49
C LYS A 115 43.14 39.50 -62.39
N VAL A 116 42.65 38.27 -62.23
CA VAL A 116 43.07 37.13 -63.06
C VAL A 116 42.71 37.37 -64.53
N SER A 117 41.50 37.86 -64.80
CA SER A 117 41.05 38.15 -66.17
C SER A 117 41.87 39.26 -66.86
N GLN A 118 42.33 40.26 -66.10
CA GLN A 118 43.18 41.33 -66.60
C GLN A 118 44.59 40.82 -66.90
N GLN A 119 45.12 39.94 -66.05
CA GLN A 119 46.45 39.36 -66.21
C GLN A 119 46.53 38.39 -67.39
N GLU A 120 45.46 37.62 -67.63
CA GLU A 120 45.32 36.77 -68.81
C GLU A 120 45.35 37.60 -70.11
N LYS A 121 44.57 38.69 -70.17
CA LYS A 121 44.55 39.60 -71.33
C LYS A 121 45.93 40.25 -71.57
N LEU A 122 46.65 40.59 -70.51
CA LEU A 122 47.98 41.21 -70.58
C LEU A 122 49.04 40.22 -71.10
N ASN A 123 48.97 38.96 -70.67
CA ASN A 123 49.83 37.89 -71.18
C ASN A 123 49.51 37.56 -72.65
N MET A 124 48.22 37.51 -73.01
CA MET A 124 47.77 37.26 -74.38
C MET A 124 48.20 38.37 -75.35
N ALA A 125 48.22 39.63 -74.89
CA ALA A 125 48.74 40.76 -75.67
C ALA A 125 50.26 40.72 -75.86
N LYS A 126 51.01 40.32 -74.82
CA LYS A 126 52.48 40.13 -74.92
C LYS A 126 52.86 39.01 -75.89
N LEU A 127 52.07 37.94 -75.94
CA LEU A 127 52.26 36.80 -76.85
C LEU A 127 52.00 37.13 -78.33
N LYS A 128 51.17 38.13 -78.63
CA LYS A 128 50.85 38.54 -80.01
C LYS A 128 51.88 39.52 -80.62
N ALA A 129 52.83 40.02 -79.83
CA ALA A 129 53.72 41.12 -80.21
C ALA A 129 55.12 40.69 -80.70
N ASP A 130 55.43 39.40 -80.75
CA ASP A 130 56.80 38.91 -81.06
C ASP A 130 56.77 37.91 -82.25
N PRO A 131 57.18 38.31 -83.47
CA PRO A 131 56.93 37.55 -84.70
C PRO A 131 58.17 36.80 -85.24
N ASP A 132 58.89 36.06 -84.39
CA ASP A 132 59.85 35.06 -84.86
C ASP A 132 60.25 34.08 -83.76
N LYS A 133 59.94 32.77 -83.94
CA LYS A 133 60.79 31.61 -83.60
C LYS A 133 60.03 30.28 -83.59
N GLN A 134 60.63 29.28 -84.23
CA GLN A 134 60.35 27.83 -84.14
C GLN A 134 60.48 27.24 -82.70
N PHE A 135 60.60 28.07 -81.67
CA PHE A 135 60.50 27.67 -80.26
C PHE A 135 59.05 27.59 -79.79
N LEU A 136 58.11 28.24 -80.49
CA LEU A 136 56.68 28.21 -80.17
C LEU A 136 56.08 26.80 -80.27
N GLU A 137 56.46 26.00 -81.26
CA GLU A 137 55.87 24.68 -81.44
C GLU A 137 56.32 23.70 -80.34
N GLN A 138 57.61 23.70 -79.97
CA GLN A 138 58.12 22.88 -78.87
C GLN A 138 57.67 23.37 -77.48
N LEU A 139 57.57 24.69 -77.27
CA LEU A 139 57.08 25.24 -76.00
C LEU A 139 55.57 25.04 -75.83
N VAL A 140 54.79 25.17 -76.91
CA VAL A 140 53.36 24.86 -76.93
C VAL A 140 53.15 23.37 -76.74
N GLN A 141 53.96 22.50 -77.37
CA GLN A 141 53.86 21.06 -77.17
C GLN A 141 54.21 20.67 -75.72
N HIS A 142 55.29 21.21 -75.16
CA HIS A 142 55.66 20.97 -73.77
C HIS A 142 54.64 21.55 -72.76
N ASP A 143 54.01 22.69 -73.07
CA ASP A 143 52.93 23.25 -72.26
C ASP A 143 51.62 22.43 -72.39
N ILE A 144 51.34 21.88 -73.57
CA ILE A 144 50.22 20.94 -73.81
C ILE A 144 50.46 19.63 -73.04
N ASP A 145 51.66 19.05 -73.10
CA ASP A 145 51.99 17.80 -72.41
C ASP A 145 51.96 18.00 -70.88
N ARG A 146 52.52 19.11 -70.40
CA ARG A 146 52.44 19.50 -68.98
C ARG A 146 50.99 19.73 -68.54
N LYS A 147 50.18 20.38 -69.38
CA LYS A 147 48.74 20.57 -69.11
C LYS A 147 47.99 19.25 -69.09
N ASN A 148 48.32 18.31 -69.98
CA ASN A 148 47.70 16.98 -70.03
C ASN A 148 48.06 16.16 -68.79
N GLU A 149 49.32 16.17 -68.34
CA GLU A 149 49.76 15.50 -67.12
C GLU A 149 49.10 16.12 -65.86
N ILE A 150 49.00 17.45 -65.80
CA ILE A 150 48.25 18.16 -64.76
C ILE A 150 46.76 17.79 -64.81
N LEU A 151 46.15 17.74 -66.00
CA LEU A 151 44.74 17.40 -66.18
C LEU A 151 44.47 15.96 -65.74
N GLU A 152 45.38 15.03 -66.04
CA GLU A 152 45.28 13.64 -65.63
C GLU A 152 45.41 13.49 -64.11
N HIS A 153 46.37 14.19 -63.50
CA HIS A 153 46.50 14.24 -62.04
C HIS A 153 45.27 14.87 -61.36
N ILE A 154 44.71 15.94 -61.93
CA ILE A 154 43.47 16.55 -61.45
C ILE A 154 42.33 15.53 -61.58
N ARG A 155 42.20 14.85 -62.71
CA ARG A 155 41.15 13.84 -62.93
C ARG A 155 41.26 12.68 -61.94
N GLN A 156 42.45 12.15 -61.73
CA GLN A 156 42.69 11.09 -60.74
C GLN A 156 42.40 11.56 -59.30
N ARG A 157 42.76 12.81 -58.95
CA ARG A 157 42.42 13.40 -57.65
C ARG A 157 40.93 13.60 -57.50
N THR A 158 40.22 14.12 -58.51
CA THR A 158 38.77 14.30 -58.50
C THR A 158 38.04 12.97 -58.34
N VAL A 159 38.48 11.92 -59.04
CA VAL A 159 37.92 10.57 -58.87
C VAL A 159 38.16 10.03 -57.45
N ARG A 160 39.38 10.19 -56.90
CA ARG A 160 39.68 9.77 -55.53
C ARG A 160 38.89 10.56 -54.48
N PHE A 161 38.74 11.87 -54.66
CA PHE A 161 37.96 12.72 -53.76
C PHE A 161 36.47 12.41 -53.85
N ALA A 162 35.93 12.16 -55.06
CA ALA A 162 34.55 11.72 -55.23
C ALA A 162 34.31 10.34 -54.60
N ALA A 163 35.23 9.40 -54.76
CA ALA A 163 35.15 8.09 -54.12
C ALA A 163 35.20 8.19 -52.58
N LYS A 164 36.13 8.99 -52.03
CA LYS A 164 36.20 9.25 -50.58
C LYS A 164 34.96 9.98 -50.04
N ALA A 165 34.42 10.93 -50.79
CA ALA A 165 33.21 11.65 -50.41
C ALA A 165 32.00 10.70 -50.38
N ASN A 166 31.86 9.81 -51.37
CA ASN A 166 30.81 8.80 -51.39
C ASN A 166 30.96 7.76 -50.27
N GLU A 167 32.18 7.35 -49.95
CA GLU A 167 32.45 6.44 -48.83
C GLU A 167 32.20 7.09 -47.46
N ALA A 168 32.48 8.39 -47.32
CA ALA A 168 32.12 9.15 -46.13
C ALA A 168 30.60 9.27 -45.99
N LEU A 169 29.89 9.59 -47.08
CA LEU A 169 28.43 9.67 -47.12
C LEU A 169 27.75 8.33 -46.82
N SER A 170 28.30 7.20 -47.29
CA SER A 170 27.75 5.88 -46.98
C SER A 170 27.97 5.51 -45.51
N ARG A 171 29.14 5.81 -44.95
CA ARG A 171 29.45 5.60 -43.52
C ARG A 171 28.59 6.46 -42.61
N GLU A 172 28.36 7.73 -42.97
CA GLU A 172 27.49 8.64 -42.20
C GLU A 172 26.05 8.12 -42.20
N LYS A 173 25.52 7.68 -43.35
CA LYS A 173 24.19 7.06 -43.43
C LYS A 173 24.07 5.78 -42.62
N GLU A 174 25.10 4.94 -42.61
CA GLU A 174 25.12 3.70 -41.82
C GLU A 174 25.17 4.00 -40.30
N GLN A 175 25.93 5.01 -39.89
CA GLN A 175 25.98 5.47 -38.50
C GLN A 175 24.66 6.10 -38.05
N ASP A 176 24.01 6.92 -38.88
CA ASP A 176 22.70 7.51 -38.58
C ASP A 176 21.60 6.44 -38.49
N ALA A 177 21.64 5.42 -39.36
CA ALA A 177 20.74 4.28 -39.29
C ALA A 177 20.92 3.47 -37.97
N LYS A 178 22.17 3.18 -37.58
CA LYS A 178 22.48 2.49 -36.32
C LYS A 178 22.10 3.31 -35.10
N ALA A 179 22.30 4.63 -35.14
CA ALA A 179 21.89 5.53 -34.06
C ALA A 179 20.37 5.54 -33.88
N LYS A 180 19.61 5.66 -34.97
CA LYS A 180 18.14 5.60 -34.96
C LYS A 180 17.60 4.26 -34.47
N GLU A 181 18.22 3.15 -34.87
CA GLU A 181 17.84 1.81 -34.42
C GLU A 181 18.10 1.63 -32.92
N ALA A 182 19.25 2.11 -32.42
CA ALA A 182 19.56 2.11 -31.01
C ALA A 182 18.57 2.97 -30.20
N GLU A 183 18.26 4.19 -30.67
CA GLU A 183 17.26 5.06 -30.03
C GLU A 183 15.89 4.38 -29.97
N ASN A 184 15.42 3.79 -31.07
CA ASN A 184 14.14 3.11 -31.12
C ASN A 184 14.09 1.90 -30.17
N ASN A 185 15.15 1.08 -30.13
CA ASN A 185 15.25 -0.04 -29.19
C ASN A 185 15.24 0.42 -27.72
N THR A 186 15.88 1.55 -27.40
CA THR A 186 15.81 2.10 -26.04
C THR A 186 14.41 2.61 -25.71
N GLN A 187 13.70 3.18 -26.68
CA GLN A 187 12.35 3.72 -26.50
C GLN A 187 11.33 2.59 -26.32
N ILE A 188 11.43 1.50 -27.09
CA ILE A 188 10.64 0.28 -26.93
C ILE A 188 10.87 -0.33 -25.54
N SER A 189 12.13 -0.47 -25.11
CA SER A 189 12.47 -1.00 -23.79
C SER A 189 11.88 -0.16 -22.65
N LYS A 190 11.90 1.18 -22.78
CA LYS A 190 11.26 2.09 -21.82
C LYS A 190 9.74 1.94 -21.79
N LEU A 191 9.10 1.81 -22.97
CA LEU A 191 7.66 1.59 -23.08
C LEU A 191 7.22 0.26 -22.46
N GLU A 192 7.99 -0.81 -22.67
CA GLU A 192 7.70 -2.11 -22.03
C GLU A 192 7.85 -2.06 -20.51
N LEU A 193 8.87 -1.36 -20.02
CA LEU A 193 9.05 -1.15 -18.57
C LEU A 193 7.86 -0.38 -17.98
N ASP A 194 7.47 0.73 -18.61
CA ASP A 194 6.33 1.56 -18.17
C ASP A 194 5.02 0.77 -18.20
N LYS A 195 4.80 -0.06 -19.22
CA LYS A 195 3.64 -0.95 -19.31
C LYS A 195 3.62 -1.98 -18.16
N LYS A 196 4.77 -2.58 -17.83
CA LYS A 196 4.88 -3.52 -16.70
C LYS A 196 4.60 -2.84 -15.36
N VAL A 197 5.14 -1.64 -15.15
CA VAL A 197 4.89 -0.86 -13.92
C VAL A 197 3.41 -0.53 -13.78
N LYS A 198 2.78 0.00 -14.85
CA LYS A 198 1.33 0.30 -14.85
C LYS A 198 0.47 -0.93 -14.61
N GLN A 199 0.85 -2.07 -15.20
CA GLN A 199 0.12 -3.33 -14.98
C GLN A 199 0.22 -3.76 -13.52
N PHE A 200 1.41 -3.71 -12.92
CA PHE A 200 1.61 -4.03 -11.51
C PHE A 200 0.83 -3.09 -10.58
N GLU A 201 0.81 -1.79 -10.86
CA GLU A 201 0.02 -0.81 -10.10
C GLU A 201 -1.49 -1.10 -10.21
N LEU A 202 -2.00 -1.39 -11.41
CA LEU A 202 -3.40 -1.77 -11.61
C LEU A 202 -3.78 -3.04 -10.86
N ASP A 203 -2.92 -4.05 -10.89
CA ASP A 203 -3.15 -5.32 -10.19
C ASP A 203 -3.13 -5.13 -8.67
N LYS A 204 -2.24 -4.28 -8.15
CA LYS A 204 -2.21 -3.87 -6.74
C LYS A 204 -3.51 -3.16 -6.33
N VAL A 205 -3.94 -2.15 -7.09
CA VAL A 205 -5.18 -1.41 -6.80
C VAL A 205 -6.41 -2.34 -6.86
N ARG A 206 -6.47 -3.26 -7.83
CA ARG A 206 -7.54 -4.26 -7.91
C ARG A 206 -7.54 -5.20 -6.70
N PHE A 207 -6.37 -5.67 -6.28
CA PHE A 207 -6.25 -6.51 -5.09
C PHE A 207 -6.72 -5.78 -3.83
N GLU A 208 -6.28 -4.54 -3.62
CA GLU A 208 -6.71 -3.71 -2.48
C GLU A 208 -8.22 -3.44 -2.53
N SER A 209 -8.78 -3.10 -3.70
CA SER A 209 -10.23 -2.90 -3.87
C SER A 209 -11.03 -4.17 -3.61
N ASN A 210 -10.56 -5.34 -4.06
CA ASN A 210 -11.27 -6.61 -3.84
C ASN A 210 -11.16 -7.04 -2.38
N SER A 211 -10.01 -6.86 -1.73
CA SER A 211 -9.84 -7.08 -0.30
C SER A 211 -10.74 -6.15 0.53
N ALA A 212 -10.81 -4.87 0.17
CA ALA A 212 -11.69 -3.90 0.83
C ALA A 212 -13.16 -4.24 0.65
N LYS A 213 -13.58 -4.66 -0.56
CA LYS A 213 -14.94 -5.15 -0.81
C LYS A 213 -15.25 -6.41 0.00
N ALA A 214 -14.35 -7.38 0.05
CA ALA A 214 -14.53 -8.58 0.88
C ALA A 214 -14.69 -8.17 2.36
N ARG A 215 -13.81 -7.33 2.90
CA ARG A 215 -13.93 -6.79 4.27
C ARG A 215 -15.25 -6.03 4.49
N ALA A 216 -15.70 -5.24 3.53
CA ALA A 216 -16.95 -4.50 3.63
C ALA A 216 -18.19 -5.42 3.57
N THR A 217 -18.16 -6.45 2.74
CA THR A 217 -19.23 -7.47 2.67
C THR A 217 -19.28 -8.30 3.95
N LEU A 218 -18.12 -8.71 4.48
CA LEU A 218 -18.00 -9.40 5.77
C LEU A 218 -18.54 -8.51 6.90
N ALA A 219 -18.28 -7.20 6.86
CA ALA A 219 -18.80 -6.23 7.84
C ALA A 219 -20.32 -5.97 7.70
N SER A 220 -20.94 -6.18 6.54
CA SER A 220 -22.32 -5.77 6.28
C SER A 220 -23.40 -6.55 7.06
N HIS A 221 -23.11 -7.76 7.53
CA HIS A 221 -24.05 -8.57 8.34
C HIS A 221 -23.61 -8.77 9.80
N ARG A 222 -22.30 -8.64 10.09
CA ARG A 222 -21.70 -8.86 11.43
C ARG A 222 -21.70 -7.60 12.29
N PHE A 223 -21.42 -6.46 11.66
CA PHE A 223 -21.38 -5.16 12.33
C PHE A 223 -22.74 -4.74 12.90
N PRO A 224 -23.88 -4.97 12.21
CA PRO A 224 -25.20 -4.69 12.79
C PRO A 224 -25.48 -5.48 14.07
N SER A 225 -25.11 -6.77 14.12
CA SER A 225 -25.34 -7.64 15.29
C SER A 225 -24.49 -7.22 16.49
N ALA A 226 -23.19 -7.03 16.27
CA ALA A 226 -22.27 -6.57 17.30
C ALA A 226 -22.67 -5.20 17.83
N TYR A 227 -22.98 -4.26 16.93
CA TYR A 227 -23.42 -2.92 17.30
C TYR A 227 -24.75 -2.91 18.04
N PHE A 228 -25.69 -3.79 17.69
CA PHE A 228 -26.95 -3.94 18.41
C PHE A 228 -26.70 -4.31 19.87
N LEU A 229 -25.90 -5.36 20.14
CA LEU A 229 -25.57 -5.79 21.50
C LEU A 229 -24.80 -4.71 22.27
N MET A 230 -23.82 -4.04 21.63
CA MET A 230 -23.12 -2.90 22.22
C MET A 230 -24.11 -1.78 22.62
N SER A 231 -25.07 -1.46 21.76
CA SER A 231 -26.08 -0.44 22.03
C SER A 231 -27.02 -0.82 23.18
N GLN A 232 -27.32 -2.11 23.39
CA GLN A 232 -28.10 -2.57 24.54
C GLN A 232 -27.32 -2.38 25.84
N VAL A 233 -26.06 -2.81 25.86
CA VAL A 233 -25.17 -2.66 27.02
C VAL A 233 -24.96 -1.18 27.37
N GLU A 234 -24.62 -0.36 26.39
CA GLU A 234 -24.48 1.09 26.59
C GLU A 234 -25.78 1.75 27.05
N GLY A 235 -26.92 1.32 26.52
CA GLY A 235 -28.23 1.82 26.92
C GLY A 235 -28.56 1.51 28.38
N SER A 236 -28.22 0.30 28.83
CA SER A 236 -28.41 -0.16 30.22
C SER A 236 -27.50 0.61 31.18
N LEU A 237 -26.20 0.67 30.89
CA LEU A 237 -25.21 1.38 31.73
C LEU A 237 -25.47 2.90 31.84
N ARG A 238 -26.03 3.51 30.78
CA ARG A 238 -26.38 4.94 30.79
C ARG A 238 -27.46 5.27 31.82
N GLN A 239 -28.32 4.32 32.19
CA GLN A 239 -29.33 4.52 33.22
C GLN A 239 -28.69 4.81 34.59
N ASP A 240 -27.50 4.23 34.82
CA ASP A 240 -26.70 4.43 36.03
C ASP A 240 -25.64 5.53 35.86
N GLY A 241 -25.76 6.34 34.81
CA GLY A 241 -24.89 7.48 34.53
C GLY A 241 -23.51 7.09 33.98
N VAL A 242 -23.29 5.82 33.63
CA VAL A 242 -22.01 5.32 33.10
C VAL A 242 -21.98 5.47 31.58
N GLN A 243 -20.93 6.12 31.07
CA GLN A 243 -20.66 6.22 29.63
C GLN A 243 -19.34 5.53 29.29
N LEU A 244 -19.38 4.60 28.34
CA LEU A 244 -18.21 3.87 27.86
C LEU A 244 -17.78 4.38 26.48
N SER A 245 -16.49 4.26 26.18
CA SER A 245 -15.98 4.39 24.84
C SER A 245 -16.50 3.24 23.96
N LEU A 246 -16.62 3.51 22.65
CA LEU A 246 -16.97 2.49 21.66
C LEU A 246 -16.04 1.26 21.72
N LYS A 247 -14.77 1.50 22.09
CA LYS A 247 -13.79 0.42 22.27
C LYS A 247 -14.19 -0.47 23.45
N ALA A 248 -14.41 0.10 24.63
CA ALA A 248 -14.80 -0.69 25.81
C ALA A 248 -16.10 -1.45 25.58
N SER A 249 -17.11 -0.82 24.98
CA SER A 249 -18.38 -1.49 24.63
C SER A 249 -18.15 -2.69 23.70
N GLY A 250 -17.29 -2.55 22.69
CA GLY A 250 -16.95 -3.64 21.78
C GLY A 250 -16.20 -4.77 22.47
N GLU A 251 -15.23 -4.44 23.34
CA GLU A 251 -14.48 -5.45 24.09
C GLU A 251 -15.36 -6.19 25.11
N ILE A 252 -16.38 -5.54 25.70
CA ILE A 252 -17.35 -6.22 26.58
C ILE A 252 -18.07 -7.33 25.82
N ILE A 253 -18.59 -7.04 24.62
CA ILE A 253 -19.25 -8.05 23.79
C ILE A 253 -18.26 -9.13 23.33
N ALA A 254 -17.02 -8.76 23.02
CA ALA A 254 -15.98 -9.72 22.65
C ALA A 254 -15.70 -10.73 23.76
N VAL A 255 -15.45 -10.25 24.98
CA VAL A 255 -15.17 -11.09 26.15
C VAL A 255 -16.39 -11.94 26.51
N LEU A 256 -17.61 -11.39 26.42
CA LEU A 256 -18.85 -12.11 26.69
C LEU A 256 -18.98 -13.41 25.87
N PHE A 257 -18.56 -13.38 24.60
CA PHE A 257 -18.59 -14.57 23.73
C PHE A 257 -17.26 -15.34 23.67
N GLY A 258 -16.25 -14.91 24.43
CA GLY A 258 -14.97 -15.61 24.56
C GLY A 258 -13.92 -15.30 23.48
N TYR A 259 -14.06 -14.17 22.79
CA TYR A 259 -13.05 -13.65 21.86
C TYR A 259 -11.95 -12.89 22.61
N GLU A 260 -10.73 -12.89 22.07
CA GLU A 260 -9.60 -12.16 22.65
C GLU A 260 -9.67 -10.64 22.40
N SER A 261 -10.39 -10.24 21.35
CA SER A 261 -10.59 -8.83 21.01
C SER A 261 -11.85 -8.60 20.20
N PHE A 262 -12.36 -7.37 20.20
CA PHE A 262 -13.47 -6.95 19.35
C PHE A 262 -13.19 -7.16 17.85
N GLN A 263 -11.93 -7.05 17.42
CA GLN A 263 -11.56 -7.30 16.03
C GLN A 263 -11.70 -8.77 15.63
N GLU A 264 -11.41 -9.69 16.54
CA GLU A 264 -11.59 -11.12 16.34
C GLU A 264 -13.09 -11.46 16.22
N LEU A 265 -13.92 -10.90 17.10
CA LEU A 265 -15.38 -11.01 17.01
C LEU A 265 -15.91 -10.56 15.64
N LEU A 266 -15.48 -9.40 15.15
CA LEU A 266 -15.90 -8.90 13.83
C LEU A 266 -15.38 -9.76 12.66
N SER A 267 -14.33 -10.54 12.90
CA SER A 267 -13.74 -11.43 11.89
C SER A 267 -14.44 -12.79 11.85
N ASP A 268 -15.12 -13.21 12.92
CA ASP A 268 -15.87 -14.46 12.98
C ASP A 268 -17.07 -14.42 12.02
N GLU A 269 -17.19 -15.46 11.18
CA GLU A 269 -18.27 -15.57 10.21
C GLU A 269 -19.60 -15.94 10.83
N ASN A 270 -19.55 -16.63 11.97
CA ASN A 270 -20.72 -17.07 12.71
C ASN A 270 -21.27 -15.95 13.60
N PHE A 271 -20.55 -14.84 13.81
CA PHE A 271 -21.08 -13.71 14.57
C PHE A 271 -22.02 -12.84 13.71
N CYS A 272 -23.21 -13.36 13.44
CA CYS A 272 -24.24 -12.69 12.64
C CYS A 272 -25.64 -12.93 13.20
N ASN A 273 -26.63 -12.16 12.74
CA ASN A 273 -28.01 -12.25 13.23
C ASN A 273 -28.60 -13.66 13.13
N ASP A 274 -28.31 -14.39 12.05
CA ASP A 274 -28.88 -15.73 11.82
C ASP A 274 -28.37 -16.72 12.87
N SER A 275 -27.04 -16.80 13.06
CA SER A 275 -26.44 -17.65 14.09
C SER A 275 -26.78 -17.20 15.51
N LEU A 276 -26.82 -15.90 15.78
CA LEU A 276 -27.20 -15.38 17.10
C LEU A 276 -28.65 -15.69 17.46
N ALA A 277 -29.53 -15.91 16.47
CA ALA A 277 -30.91 -16.35 16.73
C ALA A 277 -30.99 -17.83 17.17
N GLU A 278 -29.95 -18.63 16.87
CA GLU A 278 -29.85 -20.02 17.28
C GLU A 278 -29.18 -20.19 18.66
N VAL A 279 -28.45 -19.17 19.12
CA VAL A 279 -27.86 -19.14 20.47
C VAL A 279 -28.99 -19.13 21.51
N LYS A 280 -28.92 -20.04 22.48
CA LYS A 280 -29.83 -20.11 23.63
C LYS A 280 -29.15 -19.71 24.92
N TYR A 281 -27.86 -20.01 25.06
CA TYR A 281 -27.12 -19.73 26.26
C TYR A 281 -25.78 -19.06 25.95
N VAL A 282 -25.31 -18.22 26.85
CA VAL A 282 -23.94 -17.71 26.87
C VAL A 282 -23.30 -18.20 28.15
N TYR A 283 -22.36 -19.13 27.99
CA TYR A 283 -21.60 -19.67 29.10
C TYR A 283 -20.65 -18.63 29.67
N TYR A 284 -20.55 -18.54 30.99
CA TYR A 284 -19.51 -17.74 31.62
C TYR A 284 -18.90 -18.46 32.82
N ASP A 285 -17.63 -18.12 33.08
CA ASP A 285 -16.87 -18.56 34.23
C ASP A 285 -16.09 -17.38 34.85
N SER A 286 -15.13 -17.71 35.72
CA SER A 286 -14.28 -16.71 36.36
C SER A 286 -13.42 -15.86 35.40
N GLU A 287 -13.22 -16.29 34.15
CA GLU A 287 -12.47 -15.53 33.14
C GLU A 287 -13.26 -14.32 32.64
N LEU A 288 -14.59 -14.36 32.61
CA LEU A 288 -15.42 -13.21 32.26
C LEU A 288 -15.14 -12.04 33.22
N ALA A 289 -15.14 -12.31 34.52
CA ALA A 289 -14.84 -11.29 35.54
C ALA A 289 -13.46 -10.65 35.33
N LYS A 290 -12.42 -11.46 35.07
CA LYS A 290 -11.06 -10.97 34.78
C LYS A 290 -11.02 -10.13 33.50
N GLY A 291 -11.75 -10.54 32.46
CA GLY A 291 -11.86 -9.81 31.21
C GLY A 291 -12.51 -8.44 31.40
N LEU A 292 -13.62 -8.39 32.14
CA LEU A 292 -14.30 -7.14 32.48
C LEU A 292 -13.43 -6.21 33.33
N GLU A 293 -12.71 -6.73 34.33
CA GLU A 293 -11.76 -5.95 35.13
C GLU A 293 -10.69 -5.30 34.26
N LYS A 294 -10.13 -6.05 33.32
CA LYS A 294 -9.13 -5.53 32.37
C LYS A 294 -9.70 -4.40 31.52
N ILE A 295 -10.93 -4.55 31.03
CA ILE A 295 -11.60 -3.52 30.23
C ILE A 295 -11.80 -2.23 31.04
N VAL A 296 -12.25 -2.35 32.30
CA VAL A 296 -12.42 -1.20 33.20
C VAL A 296 -11.09 -0.47 33.43
N LEU A 297 -9.99 -1.20 33.63
CA LEU A 297 -8.65 -0.62 33.80
C LEU A 297 -8.16 0.09 32.52
N ASP A 298 -8.42 -0.50 31.35
CA ASP A 298 -7.97 0.03 30.05
C ASP A 298 -8.78 1.25 29.61
N GLU A 299 -10.05 1.35 29.99
CA GLU A 299 -10.94 2.46 29.65
C GLU A 299 -10.48 3.80 30.25
N ARG A 300 -9.84 3.78 31.43
CA ARG A 300 -9.40 4.98 32.17
C ARG A 300 -10.52 6.02 32.33
N SER A 301 -11.73 5.55 32.59
CA SER A 301 -12.92 6.39 32.70
C SER A 301 -12.88 7.31 33.93
N GLU A 302 -13.53 8.46 33.82
CA GLU A 302 -13.84 9.34 34.96
C GLU A 302 -15.10 8.88 35.74
N ASN A 303 -15.79 7.82 35.28
CA ASN A 303 -16.97 7.28 35.94
C ASN A 303 -16.58 6.64 37.28
N GLU A 304 -16.86 7.32 38.40
CA GLU A 304 -16.50 6.87 39.76
C GLU A 304 -17.08 5.49 40.12
N ASN A 305 -18.21 5.11 39.53
CA ASN A 305 -18.92 3.86 39.83
C ASN A 305 -18.63 2.72 38.85
N LEU A 306 -17.80 2.95 37.81
CA LEU A 306 -17.51 1.92 36.81
C LEU A 306 -16.70 0.78 37.44
N SER A 307 -17.28 -0.42 37.47
CA SER A 307 -16.63 -1.64 37.96
C SER A 307 -17.03 -2.84 37.13
N ALA A 308 -16.22 -3.91 37.19
CA ALA A 308 -16.52 -5.16 36.50
C ALA A 308 -17.86 -5.77 36.97
N ASN A 309 -18.15 -5.68 38.27
CA ASN A 309 -19.41 -6.14 38.85
C ASN A 309 -20.60 -5.35 38.29
N LEU A 310 -20.50 -4.02 38.21
CA LEU A 310 -21.57 -3.21 37.62
C LEU A 310 -21.85 -3.64 36.18
N ILE A 311 -20.81 -3.80 35.36
CA ILE A 311 -20.98 -4.27 33.98
C ILE A 311 -21.64 -5.66 33.96
N PHE A 312 -21.18 -6.58 34.81
CA PHE A 312 -21.73 -7.91 34.91
C PHE A 312 -23.22 -7.89 35.31
N ASP A 313 -23.61 -7.09 36.29
CA ASP A 313 -25.00 -6.93 36.72
C ASP A 313 -25.88 -6.45 35.55
N HIS A 314 -25.40 -5.48 34.77
CA HIS A 314 -26.11 -5.02 33.57
C HIS A 314 -26.19 -6.07 32.47
N LEU A 315 -25.14 -6.88 32.28
CA LEU A 315 -25.18 -8.01 31.35
C LEU A 315 -26.23 -9.02 31.83
N GLN A 316 -26.22 -9.40 33.11
CA GLN A 316 -27.19 -10.32 33.68
C GLN A 316 -28.63 -9.81 33.48
N MET A 317 -28.90 -8.54 33.77
CA MET A 317 -30.22 -7.93 33.53
C MET A 317 -30.62 -7.93 32.05
N LEU A 318 -29.69 -7.69 31.14
CA LEU A 318 -29.96 -7.67 29.70
C LEU A 318 -30.20 -9.06 29.12
N PHE A 319 -29.62 -10.09 29.75
CA PHE A 319 -29.65 -11.48 29.28
C PHE A 319 -30.41 -12.41 30.25
N GLU A 320 -31.35 -11.87 31.04
CA GLU A 320 -32.33 -12.65 31.84
C GLU A 320 -33.50 -13.18 30.96
N GLY A 321 -33.30 -13.27 29.64
CA GLY A 321 -34.28 -13.71 28.63
C GLY A 321 -33.93 -13.22 27.21
N GLU A 322 -34.66 -13.69 26.19
CA GLU A 322 -34.39 -13.57 24.73
C GLU A 322 -33.54 -12.34 24.29
N PRO A 323 -32.49 -12.54 23.45
CA PRO A 323 -32.29 -13.71 22.59
C PRO A 323 -31.59 -14.91 23.24
N PHE A 324 -30.79 -14.73 24.30
CA PHE A 324 -30.07 -15.82 24.96
C PHE A 324 -29.76 -15.49 26.43
N GLU A 325 -29.60 -16.53 27.25
CA GLU A 325 -29.47 -16.46 28.71
C GLU A 325 -28.02 -16.62 29.18
N LEU A 326 -27.59 -15.85 30.19
CA LEU A 326 -26.28 -16.00 30.82
C LEU A 326 -26.29 -17.16 31.83
N VAL A 327 -25.45 -18.17 31.62
CA VAL A 327 -25.47 -19.42 32.42
C VAL A 327 -24.09 -19.86 32.88
N THR A 328 -24.06 -20.53 34.03
CA THR A 328 -22.89 -21.26 34.56
C THR A 328 -22.97 -22.74 34.20
N SER A 329 -21.88 -23.49 34.47
CA SER A 329 -21.89 -24.96 34.34
C SER A 329 -22.98 -25.60 35.19
N ASP A 330 -23.16 -25.12 36.43
CA ASP A 330 -24.15 -25.66 37.37
C ASP A 330 -25.59 -25.50 36.84
N LEU A 331 -25.90 -24.36 36.23
CA LEU A 331 -27.22 -24.12 35.61
C LEU A 331 -27.43 -25.00 34.36
N LEU A 332 -26.39 -25.18 33.54
CA LEU A 332 -26.47 -26.08 32.39
C LEU A 332 -26.68 -27.54 32.81
N GLU A 333 -26.08 -27.97 33.92
CA GLU A 333 -26.33 -29.29 34.53
C GLU A 333 -27.77 -29.43 35.03
N GLU A 334 -28.31 -28.39 35.67
CA GLU A 334 -29.71 -28.34 36.11
C GLU A 334 -30.66 -28.41 34.90
N TYR A 335 -30.42 -27.63 33.85
CA TYR A 335 -31.23 -27.67 32.62
C TYR A 335 -31.17 -29.03 31.91
N SER A 336 -30.00 -29.66 31.89
CA SER A 336 -29.87 -31.04 31.39
C SER A 336 -30.69 -32.03 32.22
N ARG A 337 -30.67 -31.92 33.56
CA ARG A 337 -31.45 -32.77 34.45
C ARG A 337 -32.95 -32.55 34.28
N ASP A 338 -33.40 -31.31 34.28
CA ASP A 338 -34.80 -30.93 34.11
C ASP A 338 -35.34 -31.45 32.76
N LYS A 339 -34.53 -31.36 31.70
CA LYS A 339 -34.92 -31.92 30.40
C LYS A 339 -35.15 -33.43 30.45
N VAL A 340 -34.31 -34.16 31.17
CA VAL A 340 -34.43 -35.61 31.35
C VAL A 340 -35.63 -35.98 32.22
N GLU A 341 -35.88 -35.22 33.28
CA GLU A 341 -37.07 -35.36 34.14
C GLU A 341 -38.37 -35.15 33.35
N ASN A 342 -38.37 -34.20 32.42
CA ASN A 342 -39.53 -33.94 31.56
C ASN A 342 -39.70 -34.94 30.41
N SER A 343 -38.65 -35.70 30.06
CA SER A 343 -38.62 -36.66 28.95
C SER A 343 -38.60 -38.14 29.40
N GLN A 344 -38.93 -38.44 30.67
CA GLN A 344 -38.86 -39.82 31.22
C GLN A 344 -39.60 -40.88 30.39
N TYR A 345 -40.77 -40.54 29.86
CA TYR A 345 -41.55 -41.46 29.03
C TYR A 345 -40.86 -41.75 27.70
N GLU A 346 -40.25 -40.75 27.07
CA GLU A 346 -39.52 -40.92 25.80
C GLU A 346 -38.26 -41.76 26.02
N LEU A 347 -37.57 -41.56 27.15
CA LEU A 347 -36.39 -42.33 27.54
C LEU A 347 -36.65 -43.82 27.66
N LEU A 348 -37.75 -44.23 28.33
CA LEU A 348 -38.11 -45.66 28.46
C LEU A 348 -38.52 -46.32 27.13
N ASN A 349 -38.96 -45.52 26.15
CA ASN A 349 -39.33 -45.99 24.82
C ASN A 349 -38.21 -45.84 23.78
N GLY A 350 -37.02 -45.41 24.20
CA GLY A 350 -35.87 -45.20 23.33
C GLY A 350 -35.16 -46.50 22.94
N ASP A 351 -34.49 -46.47 21.78
CA ASP A 351 -33.69 -47.60 21.29
C ASP A 351 -32.53 -47.94 22.24
N GLY A 352 -31.98 -46.95 22.95
CA GLY A 352 -30.83 -47.09 23.86
C GLY A 352 -31.07 -47.99 25.08
N VAL A 353 -32.33 -48.13 25.51
CA VAL A 353 -32.71 -48.97 26.66
C VAL A 353 -33.42 -50.27 26.23
N SER A 354 -33.90 -50.34 24.99
CA SER A 354 -34.71 -51.45 24.48
C SER A 354 -34.04 -52.82 24.61
N GLY A 355 -32.72 -52.91 24.45
CA GLY A 355 -31.95 -54.15 24.63
C GLY A 355 -32.00 -54.65 26.08
N ALA A 356 -31.68 -53.77 27.03
CA ALA A 356 -31.74 -54.09 28.46
C ALA A 356 -33.17 -54.45 28.90
N ILE A 357 -34.18 -53.72 28.41
CA ILE A 357 -35.59 -54.03 28.69
C ILE A 357 -35.94 -55.44 28.21
N ALA A 358 -35.54 -55.83 26.99
CA ALA A 358 -35.81 -57.14 26.43
C ALA A 358 -35.17 -58.30 27.21
N GLU A 359 -34.03 -58.08 27.86
CA GLU A 359 -33.29 -59.08 28.65
C GLU A 359 -33.76 -59.17 30.13
N SER A 360 -34.58 -58.23 30.59
CA SER A 360 -34.86 -58.03 32.02
C SER A 360 -36.06 -58.78 32.60
N ASP A 361 -36.94 -59.31 31.76
CA ASP A 361 -38.29 -59.79 32.13
C ASP A 361 -39.08 -58.80 33.01
N THR A 362 -38.79 -57.50 32.92
CA THR A 362 -39.36 -56.42 33.74
C THR A 362 -40.12 -55.42 32.88
N ILE A 363 -41.26 -54.94 33.39
CA ILE A 363 -42.01 -53.82 32.82
C ILE A 363 -41.58 -52.58 33.59
N PHE A 364 -40.70 -51.77 32.99
CA PHE A 364 -40.22 -50.52 33.59
C PHE A 364 -41.30 -49.44 33.51
N GLU A 365 -41.60 -48.82 34.64
CA GLU A 365 -42.65 -47.80 34.77
C GLU A 365 -42.13 -46.51 35.42
N TYR A 366 -41.06 -46.60 36.23
CA TYR A 366 -40.56 -45.50 37.03
C TYR A 366 -39.09 -45.24 36.69
N ILE A 367 -38.75 -43.95 36.56
CA ILE A 367 -37.37 -43.46 36.54
C ILE A 367 -37.17 -42.61 37.78
N ASP A 368 -36.20 -42.99 38.60
CA ASP A 368 -35.83 -42.35 39.85
C ASP A 368 -34.31 -42.07 39.88
N ASP A 369 -33.85 -41.37 40.93
CA ASP A 369 -32.42 -41.07 41.18
C ASP A 369 -31.68 -40.41 40.01
N ILE A 370 -32.34 -39.43 39.37
CA ILE A 370 -31.76 -38.69 38.25
C ILE A 370 -30.74 -37.68 38.78
N HIS A 371 -29.47 -37.89 38.44
CA HIS A 371 -28.39 -37.00 38.84
C HIS A 371 -27.32 -36.88 37.76
N VAL A 372 -26.56 -35.79 37.83
CA VAL A 372 -25.43 -35.55 36.92
C VAL A 372 -24.21 -36.29 37.50
N ASP A 373 -23.63 -37.19 36.73
CA ASP A 373 -22.42 -37.95 37.09
C ASP A 373 -21.16 -37.12 36.84
N SER A 374 -21.11 -36.47 35.68
CA SER A 374 -20.02 -35.57 35.33
C SER A 374 -20.44 -34.58 34.25
N SER A 375 -19.79 -33.43 34.23
CA SER A 375 -19.91 -32.43 33.17
C SER A 375 -18.52 -31.98 32.72
N THR A 376 -18.43 -31.58 31.45
CA THR A 376 -17.24 -31.02 30.86
C THR A 376 -17.59 -29.89 29.92
N PHE A 377 -16.69 -28.91 29.84
CA PHE A 377 -16.76 -27.84 28.86
C PHE A 377 -15.52 -27.92 27.96
N ASP A 378 -15.68 -28.53 26.78
CA ASP A 378 -14.63 -28.62 25.76
C ASP A 378 -15.24 -28.36 24.39
N ASN A 379 -15.09 -27.12 23.90
CA ASN A 379 -15.71 -26.64 22.67
C ASN A 379 -17.24 -26.87 22.64
N GLY A 380 -17.89 -26.63 23.77
CA GLY A 380 -19.30 -26.90 24.02
C GLY A 380 -19.48 -27.49 25.41
N PHE A 381 -20.73 -27.61 25.83
CA PHE A 381 -21.09 -28.23 27.09
C PHE A 381 -21.50 -29.69 26.84
N SER A 382 -21.00 -30.61 27.67
CA SER A 382 -21.45 -31.99 27.71
C SER A 382 -21.64 -32.41 29.16
N SER A 383 -22.75 -33.07 29.46
CA SER A 383 -23.00 -33.66 30.78
C SER A 383 -23.51 -35.08 30.65
N LYS A 384 -22.96 -35.99 31.45
CA LYS A 384 -23.43 -37.35 31.59
C LYS A 384 -24.37 -37.41 32.80
N ILE A 385 -25.59 -37.83 32.56
CA ILE A 385 -26.62 -38.02 33.57
C ILE A 385 -26.85 -39.51 33.75
N ILE A 386 -27.02 -39.91 35.00
CA ILE A 386 -27.38 -41.26 35.40
C ILE A 386 -28.78 -41.21 36.01
N ALA A 387 -29.59 -42.19 35.65
CA ALA A 387 -30.91 -42.41 36.21
C ALA A 387 -31.13 -43.89 36.48
N SER A 388 -31.92 -44.24 37.49
CA SER A 388 -32.30 -45.61 37.78
C SER A 388 -33.73 -45.87 37.32
N ALA A 389 -33.96 -46.91 36.54
CA ALA A 389 -35.28 -47.34 36.13
C ALA A 389 -35.69 -48.61 36.88
N SER A 390 -36.93 -48.64 37.34
CA SER A 390 -37.50 -49.77 38.07
C SER A 390 -38.93 -50.08 37.64
N GLY A 391 -39.42 -51.26 38.02
CA GLY A 391 -40.74 -51.73 37.64
C GLY A 391 -41.08 -53.13 38.17
N GLU A 392 -42.13 -53.72 37.62
CA GLU A 392 -42.64 -55.03 38.06
C GLU A 392 -42.24 -56.16 37.11
N HIS A 393 -42.13 -57.38 37.65
CA HIS A 393 -41.89 -58.57 36.86
C HIS A 393 -43.03 -58.83 35.86
N ARG A 394 -42.69 -59.08 34.59
CA ARG A 394 -43.62 -59.12 33.46
C ARG A 394 -44.78 -60.11 33.59
N ARG A 395 -44.60 -61.18 34.38
CA ARG A 395 -45.61 -62.25 34.57
C ARG A 395 -46.26 -62.26 35.95
N GLU A 396 -45.70 -61.57 36.93
CA GLU A 396 -46.11 -61.67 38.33
C GLU A 396 -46.26 -60.27 38.90
N SER A 397 -47.50 -59.77 38.91
CA SER A 397 -47.80 -58.43 39.42
C SER A 397 -47.51 -58.33 40.92
N GLY A 398 -46.96 -57.19 41.33
CA GLY A 398 -46.52 -56.93 42.70
C GLY A 398 -45.18 -57.55 43.09
N ILE A 399 -44.49 -58.24 42.17
CA ILE A 399 -43.11 -58.69 42.38
C ILE A 399 -42.15 -57.68 41.75
N PRO A 400 -41.18 -57.14 42.53
CA PRO A 400 -40.15 -56.27 41.98
C PRO A 400 -39.39 -56.95 40.85
N GLY A 401 -39.28 -56.27 39.70
CA GLY A 401 -38.44 -56.69 38.60
C GLY A 401 -36.95 -56.34 38.81
N ARG A 402 -36.15 -56.51 37.76
CA ARG A 402 -34.76 -56.03 37.71
C ARG A 402 -34.73 -54.51 37.59
N THR A 403 -33.75 -53.89 38.21
CA THR A 403 -33.43 -52.47 37.98
C THR A 403 -32.48 -52.31 36.81
N MET A 404 -32.52 -51.12 36.21
CA MET A 404 -31.67 -50.74 35.09
C MET A 404 -31.07 -49.38 35.37
N THR A 405 -29.76 -49.25 35.22
CA THR A 405 -29.10 -47.96 35.14
C THR A 405 -29.18 -47.42 33.72
N ILE A 406 -29.72 -46.21 33.55
CA ILE A 406 -29.74 -45.45 32.30
C ILE A 406 -28.65 -44.40 32.38
N SER A 407 -27.68 -44.49 31.47
CA SER A 407 -26.66 -43.46 31.26
C SER A 407 -27.00 -42.69 29.99
N LEU A 408 -27.10 -41.37 30.10
CA LEU A 408 -27.46 -40.49 28.99
C LEU A 408 -26.54 -39.27 28.91
N GLU A 409 -26.17 -38.91 27.69
CA GLU A 409 -25.27 -37.79 27.40
C GLU A 409 -26.08 -36.61 26.89
N MET A 410 -26.00 -35.46 27.55
CA MET A 410 -26.65 -34.21 27.13
C MET A 410 -25.58 -33.26 26.62
N LYS A 411 -25.81 -32.63 25.45
CA LYS A 411 -24.83 -31.75 24.81
C LYS A 411 -25.43 -30.43 24.41
N SER A 412 -24.66 -29.36 24.53
CA SER A 412 -24.94 -28.10 23.84
C SER A 412 -23.70 -27.66 23.06
N ASN A 413 -23.87 -27.48 21.76
CA ASN A 413 -22.80 -27.14 20.84
C ASN A 413 -22.56 -25.63 20.81
N VAL A 414 -21.30 -25.22 20.59
CA VAL A 414 -20.94 -23.83 20.33
C VAL A 414 -21.41 -23.42 18.94
N ILE A 415 -22.18 -22.34 18.88
CA ILE A 415 -22.66 -21.72 17.64
C ILE A 415 -21.79 -20.51 17.29
N VAL A 416 -21.45 -19.70 18.31
CA VAL A 416 -20.72 -18.43 18.14
C VAL A 416 -19.64 -18.29 19.20
N GLY A 417 -18.43 -17.91 18.77
CA GLY A 417 -17.30 -17.68 19.65
C GLY A 417 -16.86 -18.94 20.37
N LYS A 418 -16.60 -18.85 21.68
CA LYS A 418 -16.31 -19.99 22.56
C LYS A 418 -17.46 -20.31 23.52
N TYR A 419 -18.30 -19.31 23.78
CA TYR A 419 -19.28 -19.36 24.86
C TYR A 419 -20.73 -19.26 24.38
N GLY A 420 -21.00 -18.90 23.13
CA GLY A 420 -22.35 -18.86 22.58
C GLY A 420 -22.83 -20.26 22.23
N LEU A 421 -23.71 -20.81 23.06
CA LEU A 421 -24.21 -22.18 23.02
C LEU A 421 -25.62 -22.27 22.44
N GLY A 422 -25.89 -23.38 21.73
CA GLY A 422 -27.23 -23.73 21.26
C GLY A 422 -28.11 -24.36 22.33
N ALA A 423 -29.27 -24.86 21.92
CA ALA A 423 -30.13 -25.66 22.80
C ALA A 423 -29.40 -26.92 23.30
N ILE A 424 -29.75 -27.38 24.50
CA ILE A 424 -29.27 -28.68 25.00
C ILE A 424 -30.01 -29.77 24.24
N GLU A 425 -29.28 -30.70 23.66
CA GLU A 425 -29.76 -31.83 22.87
C GLU A 425 -29.36 -33.15 23.53
N GLU A 426 -30.20 -34.16 23.31
CA GLU A 426 -29.95 -35.53 23.77
C GLU A 426 -28.96 -36.21 22.81
N GLY A 427 -27.89 -36.75 23.39
CA GLY A 427 -26.87 -37.52 22.69
C GLY A 427 -27.12 -39.01 22.82
N GLN A 428 -26.11 -39.75 23.28
CA GLN A 428 -26.21 -41.20 23.41
C GLN A 428 -26.94 -41.60 24.69
N VAL A 429 -27.90 -42.53 24.57
CA VAL A 429 -28.60 -43.17 25.69
C VAL A 429 -28.22 -44.65 25.73
N ILE A 430 -27.83 -45.15 26.91
CA ILE A 430 -27.43 -46.54 27.13
C ILE A 430 -28.12 -47.05 28.39
N GLY A 431 -28.93 -48.10 28.26
CA GLY A 431 -29.45 -48.86 29.40
C GLY A 431 -28.57 -50.07 29.71
N SER A 432 -28.25 -50.28 30.98
CA SER A 432 -27.56 -51.48 31.47
C SER A 432 -28.33 -52.06 32.66
N LEU A 433 -28.62 -53.36 32.63
CA LEU A 433 -29.25 -54.03 33.77
C LEU A 433 -28.28 -54.12 34.94
N ASP A 434 -28.78 -53.86 36.13
CA ASP A 434 -27.99 -53.99 37.33
C ASP A 434 -27.85 -55.49 37.68
N ASP A 435 -26.70 -55.86 38.23
CA ASP A 435 -26.45 -57.21 38.72
C ASP A 435 -27.26 -57.46 40.00
N PHE A 436 -27.73 -58.70 40.18
CA PHE A 436 -28.37 -59.12 41.43
C PHE A 436 -27.29 -59.35 42.49
N ASP A 437 -27.31 -58.57 43.57
CA ASP A 437 -26.62 -58.90 44.82
C ASP A 437 -27.34 -59.99 45.63
#